data_AF-A0A2A2QWK8-F1
#
_entry.id   AF-A0A2A2QWK8-F1
#
_cell.length_a   1.000
_cell.length_b   1.000
_cell.length_c   1.000
_cell.angle_alpha   90.00
_cell.angle_beta   90.00
_cell.angle_gamma   90.00
#
_symmetry.space_group_name_H-M   'P 1'
#
loop_
_entity.id
_entity.type
_entity.pdbx_description
1 polymer ?
#
loop_
_entity_poly.entity_id
_entity_poly.type
_entity_poly.pdbx_seq_one_letter_code
_entity_poly.pdbx_strand_id
1 'polypeptide(L)'
;MAKAIVGRMAIGETHVVRPEHLVAFHNAARRLGLRLATTSFRREGAMRHRIVRVALEWRQDGRAMMRLPRRHRTAGRFMAAA
;
A
#
# COMPACT_ATOMS: atom_id res chain seq x y z
N MET A 1 -14.95 -6.09 -6.87
CA MET A 1 -14.53 -5.21 -5.75
C MET A 1 -13.07 -4.74 -5.87
N ALA A 2 -12.06 -5.62 -5.75
CA ALA A 2 -10.63 -5.23 -5.75
C ALA A 2 -10.21 -4.35 -6.95
N LYS A 3 -10.60 -4.72 -8.18
CA LYS A 3 -10.33 -3.91 -9.40
C LYS A 3 -10.88 -2.49 -9.31
N ALA A 4 -12.10 -2.32 -8.80
CA ALA A 4 -12.74 -1.02 -8.67
C ALA A 4 -12.05 -0.15 -7.60
N ILE A 5 -11.62 -0.75 -6.49
CA ILE A 5 -10.86 -0.05 -5.45
C ILE A 5 -9.50 0.37 -6.02
N VAL A 6 -8.72 -0.59 -6.50
CA VAL A 6 -7.35 -0.34 -7.03
C VAL A 6 -7.35 0.66 -8.19
N GLY A 7 -8.34 0.58 -9.08
CA GLY A 7 -8.45 1.51 -10.22
C GLY A 7 -8.80 2.95 -9.82
N ARG A 8 -9.35 3.18 -8.63
CA ARG A 8 -9.66 4.52 -8.10
C ARG A 8 -8.60 5.05 -7.15
N MET A 9 -7.65 4.22 -6.71
CA MET A 9 -6.63 4.64 -5.77
C MET A 9 -5.67 5.65 -6.41
N ALA A 10 -5.55 6.83 -5.81
CA ALA A 10 -4.52 7.80 -6.15
C ALA A 10 -3.14 7.35 -5.65
N ILE A 11 -2.04 7.87 -6.23
CA ILE A 11 -0.69 7.57 -5.74
C ILE A 11 -0.56 8.06 -4.29
N GLY A 12 0.02 7.23 -3.42
CA GLY A 12 0.14 7.47 -1.98
C GLY A 12 -1.11 7.10 -1.17
N GLU A 13 -2.24 6.83 -1.82
CA GLU A 13 -3.45 6.38 -1.13
C GLU A 13 -3.26 4.98 -0.54
N THR A 14 -3.83 4.77 0.64
CA THR A 14 -3.69 3.53 1.39
C THR A 14 -5.03 2.85 1.61
N HIS A 15 -5.05 1.52 1.55
CA HIS A 15 -6.22 0.72 1.88
C HIS A 15 -5.81 -0.44 2.78
N VAL A 16 -6.68 -0.84 3.71
CA VAL A 16 -6.41 -1.96 4.63
C VAL A 16 -7.22 -3.16 4.20
N VAL A 17 -6.53 -4.27 3.95
CA VAL A 17 -7.13 -5.53 3.51
C VAL A 17 -6.79 -6.65 4.47
N ARG A 18 -7.66 -7.66 4.51
CA ARG A 18 -7.36 -8.93 5.18
C ARG A 18 -6.43 -9.79 4.30
N PRO A 19 -5.66 -10.73 4.89
CA PRO A 19 -4.72 -11.56 4.14
C PRO A 19 -5.33 -12.27 2.92
N GLU A 20 -6.55 -12.80 3.06
CA GLU A 20 -7.27 -13.53 2.02
C GLU A 20 -7.57 -12.69 0.77
N HIS A 21 -7.53 -11.35 0.87
CA HIS A 21 -7.78 -10.46 -0.26
C HIS A 21 -6.50 -9.91 -0.89
N LEU A 22 -5.35 -10.07 -0.26
CA LEU A 22 -4.12 -9.41 -0.68
C LEU A 22 -3.73 -9.77 -2.12
N VAL A 23 -3.78 -11.05 -2.47
CA VAL A 23 -3.45 -11.55 -3.81
C VAL A 23 -4.40 -10.97 -4.87
N ALA A 24 -5.69 -10.86 -4.56
CA ALA A 24 -6.68 -10.30 -5.49
C ALA A 24 -6.41 -8.83 -5.81
N PHE A 25 -5.95 -8.04 -4.82
CA PHE A 25 -5.56 -6.64 -5.03
C PHE A 25 -4.30 -6.50 -5.88
N HIS A 26 -3.27 -7.32 -5.63
CA HIS A 26 -2.05 -7.33 -6.44
C HIS A 26 -2.32 -7.76 -7.89
N ASN A 27 -3.14 -8.80 -8.10
CA ASN A 27 -3.55 -9.23 -9.43
C ASN A 27 -4.36 -8.15 -10.15
N ALA A 28 -5.26 -7.45 -9.45
CA ALA A 28 -6.00 -6.34 -10.02
C ALA A 28 -5.06 -5.18 -10.43
N ALA A 29 -4.09 -4.84 -9.59
CA ALA A 29 -3.10 -3.81 -9.91
C ALA A 29 -2.30 -4.18 -11.16
N ARG A 30 -1.78 -5.41 -11.22
CA ARG A 30 -1.03 -5.92 -12.38
C ARG A 30 -1.84 -5.82 -13.68
N ARG A 31 -3.11 -6.23 -13.65
CA ARG A 31 -4.01 -6.18 -14.82
C ARG A 31 -4.33 -4.75 -15.29
N LEU A 32 -4.23 -3.77 -14.39
CA LEU A 32 -4.48 -2.37 -14.68
C LEU A 32 -3.20 -1.59 -15.03
N GLY A 33 -2.03 -2.26 -15.07
CA GLY A 33 -0.76 -1.56 -15.24
C GLY A 33 -0.42 -0.66 -14.04
N LEU A 34 -0.84 -1.07 -12.84
CA LEU A 34 -0.65 -0.35 -11.60
C LEU A 34 0.25 -1.17 -10.66
N ARG A 35 0.88 -0.51 -9.70
CA ARG A 35 1.74 -1.08 -8.66
C ARG A 35 1.26 -0.71 -7.26
N LEU A 36 1.36 -1.69 -6.36
CA LEU A 36 1.03 -1.55 -4.95
C LEU A 36 2.26 -1.92 -4.10
N ALA A 37 2.53 -1.15 -3.07
CA ALA A 37 3.36 -1.56 -1.95
C ALA A 37 2.47 -2.19 -0.87
N THR A 38 3.01 -3.08 -0.04
CA THR A 38 2.26 -3.73 1.04
C THR A 38 3.10 -3.78 2.30
N THR A 39 2.46 -3.50 3.44
CA THR A 39 3.03 -3.73 4.77
C THR A 39 2.03 -4.52 5.60
N SER A 40 2.50 -5.52 6.34
CA SER A 40 1.68 -6.29 7.28
C SER A 40 1.71 -5.67 8.67
N PHE A 41 0.60 -5.68 9.38
CA PHE A 41 0.52 -5.25 10.77
C PHE A 41 -0.56 -6.03 11.52
N ARG A 42 -0.39 -6.18 12.83
CA ARG A 42 -1.43 -6.74 13.71
C ARG A 42 -2.30 -5.61 14.26
N ARG A 43 -3.62 -5.84 14.29
CA ARG A 43 -4.59 -4.96 14.93
C ARG A 43 -5.67 -5.83 15.57
N GLU A 44 -5.95 -5.63 16.85
CA GLU A 44 -6.99 -6.37 17.59
C GLU A 44 -6.81 -7.90 17.45
N GLY A 45 -5.57 -8.37 17.56
CA GLY A 45 -5.23 -9.80 17.40
C GLY A 45 -5.25 -10.33 15.96
N ALA A 46 -5.84 -9.60 15.01
CA ALA A 46 -5.92 -10.02 13.60
C ALA A 46 -4.75 -9.46 12.77
N MET A 47 -4.22 -10.30 11.87
CA MET A 47 -3.28 -9.86 10.83
C MET A 47 -4.02 -9.04 9.77
N ARG A 48 -3.46 -7.90 9.40
CA ARG A 48 -3.96 -7.01 8.35
C ARG A 48 -2.82 -6.56 7.46
N HIS A 49 -3.15 -6.19 6.23
CA HIS A 49 -2.20 -5.65 5.27
C HIS A 49 -2.63 -4.25 4.86
N ARG A 50 -1.74 -3.28 4.98
CA ARG A 50 -1.91 -1.96 4.37
C ARG A 50 -1.28 -2.01 3.00
N ILE A 51 -2.11 -1.86 1.97
CA ILE A 51 -1.66 -1.63 0.61
C ILE A 51 -1.56 -0.12 0.36
N VAL A 52 -0.59 0.29 -0.44
CA VAL A 52 -0.38 1.68 -0.85
C VAL A 52 -0.18 1.72 -2.35
N ARG A 53 -0.88 2.60 -3.06
CA ARG A 53 -0.63 2.83 -4.49
C ARG A 53 0.69 3.58 -4.64
N VAL A 54 1.60 3.04 -5.46
CA VAL A 54 2.90 3.66 -5.73
C VAL A 54 3.08 3.94 -7.22
N ALA A 55 3.96 4.87 -7.57
CA ALA A 55 4.36 5.09 -8.95
C ALA A 55 4.96 3.79 -9.54
N LEU A 56 4.80 3.56 -10.84
CA LEU A 56 5.30 2.35 -11.50
C LEU A 56 6.83 2.23 -11.41
N GLU A 57 7.51 3.37 -11.48
CA GLU A 57 8.96 3.52 -11.40
C GLU A 57 9.52 3.29 -10.00
N TRP A 58 8.63 3.19 -8.99
CA TRP A 58 9.05 2.96 -7.61
C TRP A 58 9.73 1.59 -7.49
N ARG A 59 11.04 1.61 -7.26
CA ARG A 59 11.85 0.41 -7.04
C ARG A 59 11.49 -0.18 -5.67
N GLN A 60 11.20 -1.48 -5.68
CA GLN A 60 10.91 -2.29 -4.50
C GLN A 60 12.20 -2.84 -3.88
N ASP A 61 13.28 -2.08 -3.89
CA ASP A 61 14.43 -2.42 -3.08
C ASP A 61 14.00 -2.33 -1.61
N GLY A 62 14.25 -3.38 -0.81
CA GLY A 62 13.84 -3.43 0.60
C GLY A 62 14.32 -2.25 1.45
N ARG A 63 15.30 -1.47 0.94
CA ARG A 63 15.76 -0.19 1.49
C ARG A 63 14.74 0.95 1.32
N ALA A 64 13.96 0.98 0.23
CA ALA A 64 12.91 1.97 0.01
C ALA A 64 11.73 1.79 0.97
N MET A 65 11.41 0.56 1.41
CA MET A 65 10.42 0.33 2.47
C MET A 65 10.88 0.85 3.84
N MET A 66 12.19 0.84 4.13
CA MET A 66 12.77 1.46 5.33
C MET A 66 12.85 3.00 5.24
N ARG A 67 12.69 3.57 4.04
CA ARG A 67 12.66 5.02 3.77
C ARG A 67 11.26 5.54 3.45
N LEU A 68 10.21 4.76 3.68
CA LEU A 68 8.86 5.34 3.72
C LEU A 68 8.85 6.38 4.86
N PRO A 69 8.38 7.61 4.63
CA PRO A 69 8.42 8.66 5.64
C PRO A 69 7.80 8.14 6.92
N ARG A 70 8.53 8.25 8.04
CA ARG A 70 7.99 7.90 9.36
C ARG A 70 6.69 8.67 9.52
N ARG A 71 5.58 7.95 9.50
CA ARG A 71 4.24 8.51 9.61
C ARG A 71 4.18 9.31 10.91
N HIS A 72 3.83 10.60 10.83
CA HIS A 72 3.61 11.40 12.02
C HIS A 72 2.50 10.74 12.83
N ARG A 73 2.83 10.19 14.01
CA ARG A 73 1.94 9.33 14.81
C ARG A 73 0.58 9.98 15.09
N THR A 74 0.55 11.31 15.16
CA THR A 74 -0.64 12.12 15.46
C THR A 74 -1.42 12.57 14.22
N ALA A 75 -0.78 12.75 13.06
CA ALA A 75 -1.41 13.41 11.90
C ALA A 75 -1.74 12.44 10.75
N GLY A 76 -1.18 11.22 10.77
CA GLY A 76 -1.46 10.19 9.77
C GLY A 76 -0.95 10.48 8.34
N ARG A 77 -0.38 11.67 8.10
CA ARG A 77 0.20 12.11 6.83
C ARG A 77 1.66 11.66 6.68
N PHE A 78 2.07 11.40 5.45
CA PHE A 78 3.47 11.17 5.09
C PHE A 78 4.14 12.53 4.83
N MET A 79 5.28 12.80 5.45
CA MET A 79 6.05 14.01 5.14
C MET A 79 6.80 13.82 3.83
N ALA A 80 6.88 14.87 3.01
CA ALA A 80 7.70 14.85 1.81
C ALA A 80 9.16 14.59 2.21
N ALA A 81 9.85 13.74 1.46
CA ALA A 81 11.29 13.53 1.62
C ALA A 81 12.01 14.84 1.28
N ALA A 82 12.88 15.28 2.19
CA ALA A 82 13.91 16.29 1.92
C ALA A 82 15.00 15.69 1.02
#